data_AF-A0A377R038-F1
#
_entry.id   AF-A0A377R038-F1
#
_cell.length_a   1.000
_cell.length_b   1.000
_cell.length_c   1.000
_cell.angle_alpha   90.00
_cell.angle_beta   90.00
_cell.angle_gamma   90.00
#
_symmetry.space_group_name_H-M   'P 1'
#
loop_
_entity.id
_entity.type
_entity.pdbx_description
1 polymer ?
#
loop_
_entity_poly.entity_id
_entity_poly.type
_entity_poly.pdbx_seq_one_letter_code
_entity_poly.pdbx_strand_id
1 'polypeptide(L)'
;MKFLPVAFAALMLSACAATGTQFDSFKQPSEGQSMLYVYRPKAFVGGGVHFKVAANDTVIGRLRNGGYLEKELPPGEYDIWAQTEAKRSTLVELKPDETRCVRAGVDMGVWVGRPRLETVSLNECEKGIRNLKQSF
;
A
#
# COMPACT_ATOMS: atom_id res chain seq x y z
N MET A 1 49.16 3.49 -37.03
CA MET A 1 49.02 3.77 -35.59
C MET A 1 47.76 4.61 -35.44
N LYS A 2 46.61 4.00 -35.10
CA LYS A 2 45.99 3.93 -33.74
C LYS A 2 45.29 5.29 -33.42
N PHE A 3 43.97 5.46 -33.21
CA PHE A 3 42.80 4.63 -32.85
C PHE A 3 41.50 5.39 -33.21
N LEU A 4 40.51 4.79 -33.88
CA LEU A 4 39.21 4.24 -33.43
C LEU A 4 38.26 5.20 -32.63
N PRO A 5 37.01 5.45 -33.10
CA PRO A 5 36.09 6.41 -32.50
C PRO A 5 35.35 5.81 -31.29
N VAL A 6 35.26 6.56 -30.19
CA VAL A 6 34.48 6.16 -29.01
C VAL A 6 33.04 6.60 -29.21
N ALA A 7 32.19 5.65 -29.59
CA ALA A 7 30.75 5.78 -29.61
C ALA A 7 30.22 5.99 -28.18
N PHE A 8 29.66 7.17 -27.93
CA PHE A 8 28.98 7.50 -26.68
C PHE A 8 27.55 6.95 -26.72
N ALA A 9 27.42 5.62 -26.57
CA ALA A 9 26.13 4.97 -26.38
C ALA A 9 25.68 5.20 -24.93
N ALA A 10 24.95 6.30 -24.68
CA ALA A 10 24.31 6.53 -23.39
C ALA A 10 23.23 5.45 -23.18
N LEU A 11 23.49 4.56 -22.21
CA LEU A 11 22.57 3.53 -21.75
C LEU A 11 21.23 4.14 -21.34
N MET A 12 20.17 3.81 -22.09
CA MET A 12 18.79 3.94 -21.63
C MET A 12 18.54 2.88 -20.56
N LEU A 13 18.74 3.23 -19.29
CA LEU A 13 18.31 2.42 -18.16
C LEU A 13 16.78 2.58 -17.98
N SER A 14 15.99 1.79 -18.71
CA SER A 14 14.55 1.62 -18.42
C SER A 14 14.38 0.71 -17.20
N ALA A 15 14.73 1.21 -16.03
CA ALA A 15 14.44 0.55 -14.77
C ALA A 15 12.94 0.69 -14.46
N CYS A 16 12.10 -0.19 -15.04
CA CYS A 16 10.72 -0.37 -14.59
C CYS A 16 10.72 -1.15 -13.27
N ALA A 17 11.34 -0.58 -12.22
CA ALA A 17 11.42 -1.18 -10.88
C ALA A 17 10.14 -0.96 -10.06
N ALA A 18 8.99 -0.93 -10.72
CA ALA A 18 7.69 -0.83 -10.07
C ALA A 18 7.03 -2.22 -10.08
N THR A 19 7.58 -3.10 -9.26
CA THR A 19 7.13 -4.47 -9.01
C THR A 19 5.70 -4.48 -8.46
N GLY A 20 4.84 -5.38 -8.91
CA GLY A 20 3.43 -5.48 -8.50
C GLY A 20 2.44 -5.01 -9.56
N THR A 21 1.32 -5.73 -9.66
CA THR A 21 0.23 -5.48 -10.62
C THR A 21 -0.45 -4.15 -10.29
N GLN A 22 -0.84 -3.40 -11.32
CA GLN A 22 -1.68 -2.23 -11.10
C GLN A 22 -3.06 -2.69 -10.60
N PHE A 23 -3.68 -1.91 -9.72
CA PHE A 23 -5.05 -2.16 -9.31
C PHE A 23 -5.96 -2.13 -10.54
N ASP A 24 -6.78 -3.18 -10.67
CA ASP A 24 -7.76 -3.31 -11.74
C ASP A 24 -9.17 -3.05 -11.19
N SER A 25 -9.61 -3.94 -10.30
CA SER A 25 -10.94 -3.90 -9.70
C SER A 25 -10.92 -4.47 -8.27
N PHE A 26 -11.93 -4.12 -7.48
CA PHE A 26 -12.11 -4.73 -6.16
C PHE A 26 -12.54 -6.17 -6.32
N LYS A 27 -11.86 -7.08 -5.62
CA LYS A 27 -12.25 -8.48 -5.56
C LYS A 27 -13.51 -8.63 -4.72
N GLN A 28 -14.47 -9.40 -5.21
CA GLN A 28 -15.59 -9.83 -4.38
C GLN A 28 -15.07 -10.83 -3.33
N PRO A 29 -15.44 -10.65 -2.06
CA PRO A 29 -15.10 -11.63 -1.03
C PRO A 29 -15.83 -12.95 -1.29
N SER A 30 -15.24 -14.05 -0.85
CA SER A 30 -15.95 -15.33 -0.72
C SER A 30 -17.20 -15.17 0.17
N GLU A 31 -18.21 -16.02 -0.03
CA GLU A 31 -19.47 -15.97 0.74
C GLU A 31 -19.21 -15.97 2.26
N GLY A 32 -19.76 -14.98 2.94
CA GLY A 32 -19.60 -14.79 4.39
C GLY A 32 -18.22 -14.28 4.81
N GLN A 33 -17.31 -13.97 3.88
CA GLN A 33 -16.02 -13.33 4.16
C GLN A 33 -16.08 -11.82 3.91
N SER A 34 -15.02 -11.12 4.30
CA SER A 34 -14.84 -9.69 4.04
C SER A 34 -13.51 -9.44 3.34
N MET A 35 -13.48 -8.47 2.44
CA MET A 35 -12.27 -8.05 1.75
C MET A 35 -11.73 -6.75 2.33
N LEU A 36 -10.52 -6.79 2.90
CA LEU A 36 -9.81 -5.62 3.40
C LEU A 36 -8.79 -5.13 2.37
N TYR A 37 -8.90 -3.86 1.98
CA TYR A 37 -7.89 -3.14 1.22
C TYR A 37 -7.18 -2.12 2.12
N VAL A 38 -5.85 -2.15 2.16
CA VAL A 38 -5.05 -1.09 2.80
C VAL A 38 -4.19 -0.44 1.73
N TYR A 39 -4.39 0.85 1.47
CA TYR A 39 -3.75 1.53 0.36
C TYR A 39 -3.04 2.81 0.78
N ARG A 40 -1.94 3.13 0.11
CA ARG A 40 -1.17 4.35 0.35
C ARG A 40 -0.99 5.13 -0.95
N PRO A 41 -1.68 6.29 -1.10
CA PRO A 41 -1.44 7.19 -2.21
C PRO A 41 0.03 7.59 -2.33
N LYS A 42 0.46 7.91 -3.55
CA LYS A 42 1.81 8.45 -3.78
C LYS A 42 1.95 9.79 -3.06
N ALA A 43 2.97 9.89 -2.22
CA ALA A 43 3.41 11.14 -1.62
C ALA A 43 4.89 11.36 -1.91
N PHE A 44 5.29 12.60 -2.20
CA PHE A 44 6.70 12.98 -2.33
C PHE A 44 7.42 12.81 -0.99
N VAL A 45 6.78 13.35 0.05
CA VAL A 45 7.24 13.30 1.42
C VAL A 45 7.08 11.88 1.99
N GLY A 46 8.14 11.35 2.61
CA GLY A 46 8.18 9.98 3.12
C GLY A 46 8.17 8.90 2.02
N GLY A 47 8.48 9.25 0.77
CA GLY A 47 8.35 8.34 -0.38
C GLY A 47 9.21 7.08 -0.33
N GLY A 48 10.38 7.14 0.34
CA GLY A 48 11.26 5.99 0.57
C GLY A 48 10.85 5.10 1.75
N VAL A 49 9.81 5.47 2.51
CA VAL A 49 9.38 4.72 3.69
C VAL A 49 8.48 3.56 3.26
N HIS A 50 8.74 2.37 3.80
CA HIS A 50 7.88 1.19 3.67
C HIS A 50 7.65 0.57 5.05
N PHE A 51 6.40 0.26 5.39
CA PHE A 51 6.05 -0.22 6.72
C PHE A 51 5.21 -1.49 6.68
N LYS A 52 5.32 -2.29 7.75
CA LYS A 52 4.46 -3.46 7.93
C LYS A 52 3.04 -3.00 8.21
N VAL A 53 2.08 -3.72 7.66
CA VAL A 53 0.66 -3.60 8.00
C VAL A 53 0.19 -4.95 8.51
N ALA A 54 -0.61 -4.94 9.56
CA ALA A 54 -1.18 -6.13 10.15
C ALA A 54 -2.65 -5.92 10.50
N ALA A 55 -3.37 -7.04 10.58
CA ALA A 55 -4.70 -7.13 11.15
C ALA A 55 -4.60 -7.98 12.41
N ASN A 56 -4.85 -7.38 13.58
CA ASN A 56 -4.56 -7.98 14.89
C ASN A 56 -3.09 -8.45 14.94
N ASP A 57 -2.83 -9.72 15.29
CA ASP A 57 -1.47 -10.25 15.40
C ASP A 57 -0.90 -10.78 14.06
N THR A 58 -1.67 -10.68 12.97
CA THR A 58 -1.26 -11.22 11.66
C THR A 58 -0.77 -10.13 10.73
N VAL A 59 0.51 -10.16 10.37
CA VAL A 59 1.07 -9.27 9.33
C VAL A 59 0.48 -9.66 7.97
N ILE A 60 -0.19 -8.70 7.33
CA ILE A 60 -0.82 -8.90 6.01
C ILE A 60 0.08 -8.46 4.85
N GLY A 61 1.13 -7.68 5.13
CA GLY A 61 2.14 -7.31 4.13
C GLY A 61 2.96 -6.09 4.52
N ARG A 62 3.78 -5.63 3.58
CA ARG A 62 4.58 -4.42 3.67
C ARG A 62 4.11 -3.39 2.65
N LEU A 63 3.52 -2.30 3.13
CA LEU A 63 2.95 -1.25 2.30
C LEU A 63 4.00 -0.23 1.88
N ARG A 64 4.16 -0.05 0.57
CA ARG A 64 5.06 0.96 -0.02
C ARG A 64 4.32 2.24 -0.39
N ASN A 65 5.09 3.27 -0.72
CA ASN A 65 4.52 4.49 -1.31
C ASN A 65 3.89 4.20 -2.68
N GLY A 66 2.67 4.67 -2.92
CA GLY A 66 1.96 4.40 -4.16
C GLY A 66 1.49 2.95 -4.32
N GLY A 67 1.30 2.23 -3.23
CA GLY A 67 0.94 0.81 -3.25
C GLY A 67 -0.33 0.47 -2.48
N TYR A 68 -0.83 -0.74 -2.68
CA TYR A 68 -1.95 -1.30 -1.93
C TYR A 68 -1.67 -2.74 -1.48
N LEU A 69 -2.38 -3.19 -0.45
CA LEU A 69 -2.49 -4.57 0.00
C LEU A 69 -3.97 -4.96 -0.05
N GLU A 70 -4.23 -6.23 -0.31
CA GLU A 70 -5.56 -6.82 -0.28
C GLU A 70 -5.51 -8.10 0.56
N LYS A 71 -6.53 -8.32 1.40
CA LYS A 71 -6.60 -9.50 2.25
C LYS A 71 -8.07 -9.85 2.52
N GLU A 72 -8.44 -11.08 2.19
CA GLU A 72 -9.70 -11.65 2.65
C GLU A 72 -9.58 -12.10 4.11
N LEU A 73 -10.56 -11.74 4.92
CA LEU A 73 -10.62 -12.00 6.36
C LEU A 73 -12.05 -12.37 6.77
N PRO A 74 -12.23 -13.22 7.80
CA PRO A 74 -13.54 -13.47 8.35
C PRO A 74 -14.11 -12.19 8.99
N PRO A 75 -15.45 -12.02 9.02
CA PRO A 75 -16.08 -10.89 9.69
C PRO A 75 -15.69 -10.79 11.17
N GLY A 76 -15.56 -9.58 11.67
CA GLY A 76 -15.14 -9.29 13.05
C GLY A 76 -14.51 -7.92 13.22
N GLU A 77 -14.08 -7.62 14.45
CA GLU A 77 -13.34 -6.40 14.77
C GLU A 77 -11.83 -6.64 14.65
N TYR A 78 -11.14 -5.76 13.92
CA TYR A 78 -9.71 -5.84 13.71
C TYR A 78 -9.01 -4.54 14.11
N ASP A 79 -7.94 -4.67 14.90
CA ASP A 79 -6.94 -3.62 15.07
C ASP A 79 -6.02 -3.62 13.84
N ILE A 80 -6.31 -2.76 12.87
CA ILE A 80 -5.45 -2.57 11.71
C ILE A 80 -4.33 -1.64 12.11
N TRP A 81 -3.10 -2.13 12.11
CA TRP A 81 -1.95 -1.34 12.54
C TRP A 81 -0.82 -1.32 11.52
N ALA A 82 -0.12 -0.20 11.52
CA ALA A 82 1.06 0.06 10.73
C ALA A 82 2.20 0.54 11.64
N GLN A 83 3.42 0.14 11.33
CA GLN A 83 4.58 0.48 12.16
C GLN A 83 5.81 0.85 11.32
N THR A 84 6.33 2.05 11.56
CA THR A 84 7.70 2.46 11.22
C THR A 84 8.54 2.43 12.50
N GLU A 85 8.94 3.59 13.02
CA GLU A 85 9.46 3.76 14.38
C GLU A 85 8.32 3.80 15.40
N ALA A 86 7.17 4.36 15.01
CA ALA A 86 5.97 4.41 15.82
C ALA A 86 4.90 3.46 15.26
N LYS A 87 4.23 2.74 16.16
CA LYS A 87 3.01 2.00 15.84
C LYS A 87 1.82 2.97 15.84
N ARG A 88 0.95 2.84 14.84
CA ARG A 88 -0.37 3.48 14.79
C ARG A 88 -1.38 2.45 14.36
N SER A 89 -2.58 2.55 14.90
CA SER A 89 -3.64 1.62 14.60
C SER A 89 -5.00 2.30 14.53
N THR A 90 -5.94 1.63 13.89
CA THR A 90 -7.35 2.01 13.82
C THR A 90 -8.18 0.74 13.93
N LEU A 91 -9.27 0.82 14.69
CA LEU A 91 -10.25 -0.26 14.74
C LEU A 91 -11.09 -0.25 13.46
N VAL A 92 -11.27 -1.43 12.88
CA VAL A 92 -12.08 -1.63 11.69
C VAL A 92 -13.01 -2.82 11.93
N GLU A 93 -14.31 -2.56 11.88
CA GLU A 93 -15.32 -3.60 11.80
C GLU A 93 -15.38 -4.11 10.35
N LEU A 94 -15.30 -5.43 10.20
CA LEU A 94 -15.51 -6.16 8.94
C LEU A 94 -16.80 -6.95 9.01
N LYS A 95 -17.73 -6.69 8.09
CA LYS A 95 -19.02 -7.37 7.94
C LYS A 95 -18.98 -8.45 6.85
N PRO A 96 -19.88 -9.44 6.92
CA PRO A 96 -20.02 -10.43 5.84
C PRO A 96 -20.29 -9.77 4.49
N ASP A 97 -19.70 -10.32 3.44
CA ASP A 97 -19.90 -9.94 2.04
C ASP A 97 -19.57 -8.47 1.72
N GLU A 98 -18.72 -7.85 2.53
CA GLU A 98 -18.33 -6.44 2.36
C GLU A 98 -16.88 -6.26 1.90
N THR A 99 -16.62 -5.09 1.29
CA THR A 99 -15.26 -4.61 1.03
C THR A 99 -15.00 -3.35 1.86
N ARG A 100 -13.93 -3.37 2.66
CA ARG A 100 -13.53 -2.25 3.52
C ARG A 100 -12.17 -1.71 3.13
N CYS A 101 -12.00 -0.40 3.22
CA CYS A 101 -10.76 0.27 2.86
C CYS A 101 -10.18 1.09 4.01
N VAL A 102 -8.88 0.95 4.21
CA VAL A 102 -8.07 1.79 5.10
C VAL A 102 -7.04 2.53 4.26
N ARG A 103 -7.12 3.85 4.28
CA ARG A 103 -6.10 4.73 3.72
C ARG A 103 -4.94 4.84 4.69
N ALA A 104 -3.76 4.55 4.19
CA ALA A 104 -2.51 4.73 4.91
C ALA A 104 -1.73 5.93 4.37
N GLY A 105 -1.02 6.60 5.26
CA GLY A 105 -0.14 7.71 4.96
C GLY A 105 1.10 7.68 5.83
N VAL A 106 2.00 8.61 5.57
CA VAL A 106 3.14 8.89 6.45
C VAL A 106 3.12 10.39 6.72
N ASP A 107 2.87 10.75 7.98
CA ASP A 107 3.06 12.11 8.44
C ASP A 107 4.54 12.35 8.73
N MET A 108 5.05 13.54 8.45
CA MET A 108 6.41 13.90 8.86
C MET A 108 6.45 14.13 10.36
N GLY A 109 7.30 13.37 11.05
CA GLY A 109 7.79 13.74 12.38
C GLY A 109 9.00 14.67 12.27
N VAL A 110 9.51 15.12 13.43
CA VAL A 110 10.69 15.98 13.54
C VAL A 110 11.96 15.34 12.93
N TRP A 111 12.02 14.00 12.89
CA TRP A 111 13.17 13.26 12.36
C TRP A 111 12.79 12.14 11.36
N VAL A 112 11.70 11.40 11.58
CA VAL A 112 11.25 10.28 10.73
C VAL A 112 9.73 10.22 10.61
N GLY A 113 9.23 9.61 9.54
CA GLY A 113 7.81 9.54 9.20
C GLY A 113 6.98 8.58 10.08
N ARG A 114 5.80 9.03 10.53
CA ARG A 114 4.84 8.27 11.35
C ARG A 114 3.68 7.76 10.49
N PRO A 115 3.24 6.49 10.61
CA PRO A 115 2.10 6.02 9.85
C PRO A 115 0.82 6.78 10.25
N ARG A 116 -0.07 7.02 9.30
CA ARG A 116 -1.46 7.47 9.54
C ARG A 116 -2.37 6.42 8.93
N LEU A 117 -3.42 6.04 9.66
CA LEU A 117 -4.44 5.12 9.17
C LEU A 117 -5.81 5.77 9.33
N GLU A 118 -6.62 5.70 8.28
CA GLU A 118 -7.94 6.30 8.23
C GLU A 118 -8.88 5.37 7.46
N THR A 119 -10.02 5.04 8.06
CA THR A 119 -11.06 4.26 7.37
C THR A 119 -11.82 5.17 6.42
N VAL A 120 -11.93 4.78 5.15
CA VAL A 120 -12.56 5.60 4.11
C VAL A 120 -13.78 4.90 3.51
N SER A 121 -14.61 5.66 2.79
CA SER A 121 -15.69 5.09 1.98
C SER A 121 -15.16 4.32 0.77
N LEU A 122 -15.93 3.38 0.23
CA LEU A 122 -15.53 2.62 -0.96
C LEU A 122 -15.34 3.54 -2.19
N ASN A 123 -16.14 4.60 -2.33
CA ASN A 123 -16.02 5.60 -3.39
C ASN A 123 -14.69 6.39 -3.30
N GLU A 124 -14.29 6.79 -2.08
CA GLU A 124 -12.99 7.46 -1.89
C GLU A 124 -11.83 6.49 -2.15
N CYS A 125 -11.97 5.24 -1.68
CA CYS A 125 -11.00 4.19 -1.92
C CYS A 125 -10.78 3.96 -3.42
N GLU A 126 -11.87 3.81 -4.18
CA GLU A 126 -11.84 3.61 -5.63
C GLU A 126 -11.07 4.73 -6.33
N LYS A 127 -11.29 6.00 -5.95
CA LYS A 127 -10.54 7.13 -6.51
C LYS A 127 -9.06 7.09 -6.13
N GLY A 128 -8.75 6.71 -4.88
CA GLY A 128 -7.39 6.69 -4.35
C GLY A 128 -6.53 5.51 -4.83
N ILE A 129 -7.14 4.37 -5.16
CA ILE A 129 -6.44 3.10 -5.41
C ILE A 129 -6.15 2.82 -6.89
N ARG A 130 -6.94 3.38 -7.83
CA ARG A 130 -6.87 3.11 -9.30
C ARG A 130 -5.47 3.14 -9.92
N ASN A 131 -4.59 4.01 -9.42
CA ASN A 131 -3.24 4.20 -9.98
C ASN A 131 -2.13 3.56 -9.12
N LEU A 132 -2.51 2.75 -8.14
CA LEU A 132 -1.60 2.11 -7.22
C LEU A 132 -1.24 0.71 -7.71
N LYS A 133 -0.10 0.23 -7.23
CA LYS A 133 0.41 -1.10 -7.55
C LYS A 133 0.42 -1.99 -6.31
N GLN A 134 0.19 -3.28 -6.48
CA GLN A 134 0.18 -4.23 -5.37
C GLN A 134 1.53 -4.20 -4.66
N SER A 135 1.51 -4.12 -3.33
CA SER A 135 2.69 -4.19 -2.46
C SER A 135 3.03 -5.65 -2.15
N PHE A 136 4.04 -5.87 -1.32
CA PHE A 136 4.62 -7.20 -1.06
C PHE A 136 4.22 -7.73 0.30
#